data_AF-A0A759WCH7-F1
#
_entry.id   AF-A0A759WCH7-F1
#
_cell.length_a   1.000
_cell.length_b   1.000
_cell.length_c   1.000
_cell.angle_alpha   90.00
_cell.angle_beta   90.00
_cell.angle_gamma   90.00
#
_symmetry.space_group_name_H-M   'P 1'
#
loop_
_entity.id
_entity.type
_entity.pdbx_description
1 polymer ?
#
loop_
_entity_poly.entity_id
_entity_poly.type
_entity_poly.pdbx_seq_one_letter_code
_entity_poly.pdbx_strand_id
1 'polypeptide(L)'
;METFFGLPLNKTDSLGNIADMLKVGMLLNGSTSNEIVEAADIVFNITHDYCLATDKFIKKSTSLPQPTPLQPSETLTIGARIRQLRKERMLTQAELAKSVDVQPNLVTMWENSTTEPRAKHIIPLSSALKCDPVWLLSGNPLDVKAVSPATPAPVNVMKGADLANIGVRIESRRNEMGMSHLRLAEKIDTSGAMIREWETGKAIPHSGYYDRLAKALNTTVTWLMTGKDINADSNKFQ
;
A
#
# COMPACT_ATOMS: atom_id res chain seq x y z
N MET A 1 10.51 -9.38 -38.10
CA MET A 1 11.32 -8.31 -37.48
C MET A 1 10.78 -7.00 -38.02
N GLU A 2 10.47 -6.02 -37.16
CA GLU A 2 10.14 -4.67 -37.67
C GLU A 2 11.42 -4.05 -38.23
N THR A 3 11.31 -3.45 -39.41
CA THR A 3 12.42 -2.85 -40.14
C THR A 3 12.05 -1.45 -40.65
N PHE A 4 13.04 -0.59 -40.80
CA PHE A 4 12.89 0.73 -41.42
C PHE A 4 13.76 0.75 -42.68
N PHE A 5 13.13 0.80 -43.86
CA PHE A 5 13.81 0.64 -45.15
C PHE A 5 14.74 -0.59 -45.20
N GLY A 6 14.33 -1.71 -44.59
CA GLY A 6 15.12 -2.95 -44.53
C GLY A 6 16.17 -2.99 -43.41
N LEU A 7 16.42 -1.90 -42.70
CA LEU A 7 17.32 -1.87 -41.53
C LEU A 7 16.60 -2.38 -40.27
N PRO A 8 17.26 -3.21 -39.44
CA PRO A 8 16.67 -3.75 -38.20
C PRO A 8 16.43 -2.65 -37.16
N LEU A 9 15.28 -2.67 -36.48
CA LEU A 9 14.94 -1.69 -35.43
C LEU A 9 15.35 -2.09 -34.00
N ASN A 10 16.00 -3.24 -33.82
CA ASN A 10 16.40 -3.70 -32.49
C ASN A 10 17.48 -2.80 -31.86
N LYS A 11 17.59 -2.82 -30.52
CA LYS A 11 18.46 -1.88 -29.79
C LYS A 11 19.96 -2.03 -30.11
N THR A 12 20.43 -3.27 -30.34
CA THR A 12 21.86 -3.54 -30.55
C THR A 12 22.32 -3.15 -31.95
N ASP A 13 21.51 -3.43 -32.97
CA ASP A 13 21.91 -3.26 -34.37
C ASP A 13 21.59 -1.83 -34.84
N SER A 14 20.52 -1.21 -34.34
CA SER A 14 20.17 0.18 -34.68
C SER A 14 21.22 1.19 -34.27
N LEU A 15 21.85 1.03 -33.10
CA LEU A 15 22.88 1.95 -32.63
C LEU A 15 24.14 1.90 -33.51
N GLY A 16 24.52 0.70 -33.96
CA GLY A 16 25.61 0.52 -34.93
C GLY A 16 25.28 1.17 -36.28
N ASN A 17 24.09 0.89 -36.81
CA ASN A 17 23.63 1.45 -38.09
C ASN A 17 23.55 2.99 -38.06
N ILE A 18 23.04 3.58 -36.97
CA ILE A 18 22.99 5.04 -36.79
C ILE A 18 24.40 5.63 -36.77
N ALA A 19 25.33 5.01 -36.04
CA ALA A 19 26.71 5.48 -35.97
C ALA A 19 27.40 5.43 -37.34
N ASP A 20 27.14 4.40 -38.15
CA ASP A 20 27.72 4.29 -39.49
C ASP A 20 27.11 5.28 -40.48
N MET A 21 25.81 5.53 -40.42
CA MET A 21 25.16 6.56 -41.24
C MET A 21 25.66 7.97 -40.91
N LEU A 22 25.86 8.29 -39.61
CA LEU A 22 26.44 9.57 -39.19
C LEU A 22 27.86 9.75 -39.71
N LYS A 23 28.70 8.71 -39.66
CA LYS A 23 30.07 8.77 -40.22
C LYS A 23 30.03 9.08 -41.73
N VAL A 24 29.15 8.40 -42.48
CA VAL A 24 29.00 8.64 -43.91
C VAL A 24 28.54 10.08 -44.17
N GLY A 25 27.51 10.57 -43.47
CA GLY A 25 27.06 11.96 -43.61
C GLY A 25 28.16 12.98 -43.30
N MET A 26 28.94 12.76 -42.24
CA MET A 26 30.06 13.65 -41.88
C MET A 26 31.18 13.65 -42.92
N LEU A 27 31.48 12.50 -43.53
CA LEU A 27 32.48 12.40 -44.60
C LEU A 27 32.03 13.14 -45.87
N LEU A 28 30.75 12.99 -46.24
CA LEU A 28 30.19 13.64 -47.43
C LEU A 28 30.08 15.16 -47.24
N ASN A 29 29.75 15.63 -46.02
CA ASN A 29 29.64 17.06 -45.70
C ASN A 29 30.99 17.80 -45.75
N GLY A 30 32.12 17.08 -45.68
CA GLY A 30 33.46 17.66 -45.85
C GLY A 30 33.89 17.84 -47.32
N SER A 31 33.03 17.51 -48.28
CA SER A 31 33.33 17.57 -49.71
C SER A 31 33.26 19.00 -50.27
N THR A 32 34.00 19.25 -51.35
CA THR A 32 33.96 20.51 -52.10
C THR A 32 32.88 20.54 -53.19
N SER A 33 32.21 19.40 -53.45
CA SER A 33 31.10 19.31 -54.41
C SER A 33 29.75 19.54 -53.73
N ASN A 34 29.00 20.54 -54.20
CA ASN A 34 27.67 20.85 -53.68
C ASN A 34 26.71 19.64 -53.77
N GLU A 35 26.78 18.85 -54.85
CA GLU A 35 25.95 17.64 -55.02
C GLU A 35 26.24 16.59 -53.93
N ILE A 36 27.50 16.49 -53.49
CA ILE A 36 27.92 15.56 -52.44
C ILE A 36 27.50 16.07 -51.05
N VAL A 37 27.52 17.39 -50.84
CA VAL A 37 27.04 18.02 -49.61
C VAL A 37 25.51 17.87 -49.49
N GLU A 38 24.76 18.06 -50.58
CA GLU A 38 23.31 17.81 -50.60
C GLU A 38 23.00 16.33 -50.31
N ALA A 39 23.81 15.40 -50.81
CA ALA A 39 23.68 13.99 -50.45
C ALA A 39 23.94 13.73 -48.96
N ALA A 40 24.83 14.50 -48.32
CA ALA A 40 25.07 14.42 -46.87
C ALA A 40 23.82 14.81 -46.06
N ASP A 41 23.12 15.87 -46.46
CA ASP A 41 21.89 16.32 -45.82
C ASP A 41 20.78 15.25 -45.91
N ILE A 42 20.67 14.58 -47.06
CA ILE A 42 19.75 13.45 -47.23
C ILE A 42 20.11 12.32 -46.25
N VAL A 43 21.39 11.97 -46.14
CA VAL A 43 21.85 10.94 -45.19
C VAL A 43 21.53 11.33 -43.75
N PHE A 44 21.72 12.59 -43.36
CA PHE A 44 21.36 13.05 -42.02
C PHE A 44 19.85 12.99 -41.76
N ASN A 45 19.02 13.36 -42.74
CA ASN A 45 17.56 13.26 -42.61
C ASN A 45 17.10 11.81 -42.45
N ILE A 46 17.61 10.88 -43.25
CA ILE A 46 17.27 9.45 -43.12
C ILE A 46 17.78 8.91 -41.78
N THR A 47 18.95 9.36 -41.32
CA THR A 47 19.50 8.99 -40.00
C THR A 47 18.60 9.48 -38.88
N HIS A 48 18.08 10.71 -38.98
CA HIS A 48 17.14 11.28 -38.03
C HIS A 48 15.83 10.47 -37.98
N ASP A 49 15.24 10.17 -39.13
CA ASP A 49 14.01 9.38 -39.22
C ASP A 49 14.20 7.96 -38.66
N TYR A 50 15.36 7.35 -38.91
CA TYR A 50 15.70 6.05 -38.36
C TYR A 50 15.92 6.11 -36.84
N CYS A 51 16.51 7.17 -36.30
CA CYS A 51 16.59 7.42 -34.85
C CYS A 51 15.19 7.52 -34.22
N LEU A 52 14.25 8.23 -34.86
CA LEU A 52 12.88 8.35 -34.37
C LEU A 52 12.13 7.02 -34.44
N ALA A 53 12.28 6.26 -35.53
CA ALA A 53 11.68 4.95 -35.70
C ALA A 53 12.20 3.94 -34.66
N THR A 54 13.51 3.96 -34.39
CA THR A 54 14.16 3.11 -33.39
C THR A 54 13.76 3.52 -31.97
N ASP A 55 13.71 4.82 -31.64
CA ASP A 55 13.20 5.29 -30.35
C ASP A 55 11.73 4.91 -30.13
N LYS A 56 10.88 5.03 -31.16
CA LYS A 56 9.48 4.58 -31.10
C LYS A 56 9.38 3.07 -30.90
N PHE A 57 10.19 2.28 -31.62
CA PHE A 57 10.26 0.83 -31.49
C PHE A 57 10.77 0.41 -30.12
N ILE A 58 11.83 1.05 -29.64
CA ILE A 58 12.44 0.83 -28.33
C ILE A 58 11.45 1.25 -27.24
N LYS A 59 10.70 2.34 -27.36
CA LYS A 59 9.63 2.69 -26.40
C LYS A 59 8.46 1.71 -26.45
N LYS A 60 8.12 1.17 -27.62
CA LYS A 60 7.12 0.11 -27.81
C LYS A 60 7.57 -1.25 -27.24
N SER A 61 8.87 -1.54 -27.22
CA SER A 61 9.45 -2.81 -26.74
C SER A 61 10.04 -2.73 -25.32
N THR A 62 10.44 -1.54 -24.87
CA THR A 62 10.95 -1.16 -23.54
C THR A 62 9.87 -0.53 -22.68
N SER A 63 8.63 -0.41 -23.18
CA SER A 63 7.50 -0.48 -22.29
C SER A 63 7.58 -1.85 -21.60
N LEU A 64 8.22 -1.88 -20.41
CA LEU A 64 7.76 -2.68 -19.29
C LEU A 64 6.25 -2.76 -19.42
N PRO A 65 5.60 -3.93 -19.31
CA PRO A 65 4.16 -4.03 -19.47
C PRO A 65 3.57 -2.94 -18.60
N GLN A 66 3.12 -1.86 -19.24
CA GLN A 66 2.49 -0.79 -18.51
C GLN A 66 1.29 -1.51 -17.91
N PRO A 67 1.02 -1.36 -16.60
CA PRO A 67 -0.33 -1.65 -16.18
C PRO A 67 -1.18 -0.80 -17.11
N THR A 68 -1.93 -1.47 -17.99
CA THR A 68 -3.02 -0.87 -18.72
C THR A 68 -3.67 0.15 -17.79
N PRO A 69 -3.92 1.40 -18.21
CA PRO A 69 -4.88 2.24 -17.50
C PRO A 69 -6.23 1.51 -17.56
N LEU A 70 -6.41 0.54 -16.66
CA LEU A 70 -7.70 -0.06 -16.36
C LEU A 70 -8.43 1.04 -15.63
N GLN A 71 -9.29 1.69 -16.41
CA GLN A 71 -10.51 2.39 -16.06
C GLN A 71 -10.69 2.70 -14.56
N PRO A 72 -10.88 3.98 -14.18
CA PRO A 72 -11.14 4.36 -12.81
C PRO A 72 -12.55 3.96 -12.38
N SER A 73 -12.79 2.68 -12.04
CA SER A 73 -13.98 2.25 -11.26
C SER A 73 -14.01 0.77 -10.82
N GLU A 74 -12.89 0.09 -10.55
CA GLU A 74 -12.94 -1.25 -9.95
C GLU A 74 -12.08 -1.32 -8.69
N THR A 75 -12.69 -1.75 -7.59
CA THR A 75 -12.02 -2.00 -6.31
C THR A 75 -10.91 -3.04 -6.50
N LEU A 76 -9.66 -2.59 -6.65
CA LEU A 76 -8.51 -3.48 -6.79
C LEU A 76 -8.47 -4.47 -5.63
N THR A 77 -8.46 -5.77 -5.95
CA THR A 77 -8.31 -6.82 -4.93
C THR A 77 -6.99 -6.63 -4.18
N ILE A 78 -6.92 -7.14 -2.94
CA ILE A 78 -5.68 -7.10 -2.16
C ILE A 78 -4.51 -7.75 -2.92
N GLY A 79 -4.78 -8.83 -3.66
CA GLY A 79 -3.83 -9.50 -4.53
C GLY A 79 -3.26 -8.62 -5.63
N ALA A 80 -4.13 -7.86 -6.31
CA ALA A 80 -3.71 -6.91 -7.35
C ALA A 80 -2.81 -5.81 -6.77
N ARG A 81 -3.11 -5.31 -5.56
CA ARG A 81 -2.30 -4.30 -4.86
C ARG A 81 -0.93 -4.83 -4.43
N ILE A 82 -0.87 -6.07 -3.93
CA ILE A 82 0.40 -6.75 -3.60
C ILE A 82 1.27 -6.86 -4.86
N ARG A 83 0.68 -7.33 -5.97
CA ARG A 83 1.38 -7.49 -7.24
C ARG A 83 1.91 -6.16 -7.79
N GLN A 84 1.12 -5.10 -7.67
CA GLN A 84 1.51 -3.76 -8.08
C GLN A 84 2.72 -3.26 -7.29
N LEU A 85 2.63 -3.23 -5.95
CA LEU A 85 3.72 -2.78 -5.09
C LEU A 85 4.99 -3.62 -5.25
N ARG A 86 4.85 -4.94 -5.40
CA ARG A 86 5.99 -5.82 -5.65
C ARG A 86 6.75 -5.40 -6.91
N LYS A 87 6.03 -5.12 -8.01
CA LYS A 87 6.62 -4.67 -9.28
C LYS A 87 7.25 -3.27 -9.17
N GLU A 88 6.58 -2.34 -8.49
CA GLU A 88 7.11 -0.98 -8.26
C GLU A 88 8.42 -1.01 -7.47
N ARG A 89 8.60 -2.01 -6.60
CA ARG A 89 9.81 -2.21 -5.80
C ARG A 89 10.82 -3.18 -6.42
N MET A 90 10.57 -3.62 -7.65
CA MET A 90 11.41 -4.57 -8.40
C MET A 90 11.70 -5.87 -7.63
N LEU A 91 10.79 -6.30 -6.77
CA LEU A 91 10.92 -7.53 -5.99
C LEU A 91 10.43 -8.73 -6.81
N THR A 92 11.12 -9.86 -6.73
CA THR A 92 10.61 -11.15 -7.19
C THR A 92 9.60 -11.73 -6.20
N GLN A 93 8.74 -12.66 -6.65
CA GLN A 93 7.80 -13.34 -5.75
C GLN A 93 8.54 -14.13 -4.66
N ALA A 94 9.71 -14.69 -4.98
CA ALA A 94 10.54 -15.42 -4.03
C ALA A 94 11.16 -14.50 -2.95
N GLU A 95 11.60 -13.30 -3.32
CA GLU A 95 12.14 -12.31 -2.37
C GLU A 95 11.05 -11.76 -1.44
N LEU A 96 9.86 -11.50 -1.98
CA LEU A 96 8.72 -11.09 -1.16
C LEU A 96 8.31 -12.21 -0.19
N ALA A 97 8.28 -13.46 -0.66
CA ALA A 97 7.96 -14.63 0.16
C ALA A 97 8.97 -14.84 1.30
N LYS A 98 10.27 -14.67 1.00
CA LYS A 98 11.35 -14.73 2.00
C LYS A 98 11.22 -13.62 3.04
N SER A 99 10.80 -12.43 2.63
CA SER A 99 10.63 -11.27 3.54
C SER A 99 9.43 -11.43 4.47
N VAL A 100 8.42 -12.19 4.06
CA VAL A 100 7.16 -12.43 4.78
C VAL A 100 7.17 -13.79 5.51
N ASP A 101 8.27 -14.55 5.40
CA ASP A 101 8.43 -15.91 5.92
C ASP A 101 7.32 -16.88 5.45
N VAL A 102 7.09 -16.90 4.13
CA VAL A 102 6.10 -17.77 3.48
C VAL A 102 6.68 -18.46 2.26
N GLN A 103 5.97 -19.48 1.76
CA GLN A 103 6.35 -20.13 0.51
C GLN A 103 6.04 -19.23 -0.70
N PRO A 104 6.90 -19.21 -1.75
CA PRO A 104 6.67 -18.43 -2.97
C PRO A 104 5.32 -18.71 -3.64
N ASN A 105 4.86 -19.97 -3.61
CA ASN A 105 3.56 -20.36 -4.14
C ASN A 105 2.40 -19.61 -3.47
N LEU A 106 2.51 -19.31 -2.17
CA LEU A 106 1.48 -18.60 -1.43
C LEU A 106 1.36 -17.15 -1.91
N VAL A 107 2.49 -16.50 -2.21
CA VAL A 107 2.52 -15.16 -2.81
C VAL A 107 1.88 -15.17 -4.20
N THR A 108 2.15 -16.19 -5.02
CA THR A 108 1.50 -16.35 -6.33
C THR A 108 -0.01 -16.52 -6.21
N MET A 109 -0.48 -17.31 -5.24
CA MET A 109 -1.92 -17.48 -4.98
C MET A 109 -2.57 -16.18 -4.53
N TRP A 110 -1.88 -15.37 -3.72
CA TRP A 110 -2.35 -14.04 -3.34
C TRP A 110 -2.42 -13.10 -4.53
N GLU A 111 -1.36 -13.01 -5.34
CA GLU A 111 -1.31 -12.13 -6.52
C GLU A 111 -2.35 -12.49 -7.60
N ASN A 112 -2.71 -13.77 -7.69
CA ASN A 112 -3.75 -14.26 -8.61
C ASN A 112 -5.16 -14.21 -8.01
N SER A 113 -5.32 -13.64 -6.80
CA SER A 113 -6.60 -13.60 -6.06
C SER A 113 -7.23 -14.99 -5.86
N THR A 114 -6.42 -16.06 -5.88
CA THR A 114 -6.86 -17.43 -5.60
C THR A 114 -7.11 -17.62 -4.10
N THR A 115 -6.30 -16.99 -3.27
CA THR A 115 -6.46 -16.95 -1.82
C THR A 115 -6.15 -15.56 -1.30
N GLU A 116 -6.74 -15.21 -0.16
CA GLU A 116 -6.43 -13.95 0.51
C GLU A 116 -5.35 -14.14 1.58
N PRO A 117 -4.46 -13.15 1.77
CA PRO A 117 -3.51 -13.18 2.87
C PRO A 117 -4.26 -13.12 4.21
N ARG A 118 -4.00 -14.10 5.08
CA ARG A 118 -4.54 -14.08 6.45
C ARG A 118 -4.02 -12.86 7.20
N ALA A 119 -4.77 -12.40 8.21
CA ALA A 119 -4.42 -11.25 9.05
C ALA A 119 -2.97 -11.29 9.57
N LYS A 120 -2.45 -12.49 9.93
CA LYS A 120 -1.07 -12.68 10.39
C LYS A 120 0.01 -12.29 9.37
N HIS A 121 -0.31 -12.29 8.08
CA HIS A 121 0.62 -11.94 7.00
C HIS A 121 0.53 -10.48 6.56
N ILE A 122 -0.48 -9.73 7.01
CA ILE A 122 -0.70 -8.33 6.60
C ILE A 122 0.42 -7.42 7.10
N ILE A 123 0.79 -7.53 8.38
CA ILE A 123 1.88 -6.70 8.94
C ILE A 123 3.23 -7.01 8.27
N PRO A 124 3.66 -8.28 8.14
CA PRO A 124 4.87 -8.61 7.38
C PRO A 124 4.83 -8.14 5.91
N LEU A 125 3.70 -8.30 5.22
CA LEU A 125 3.53 -7.82 3.84
C LEU A 125 3.68 -6.31 3.75
N SER A 126 3.02 -5.56 4.64
CA SER A 126 3.10 -4.10 4.68
C SER A 126 4.51 -3.60 4.95
N SER A 127 5.26 -4.29 5.81
CA SER A 127 6.66 -3.99 6.10
C SER A 127 7.56 -4.28 4.90
N ALA A 128 7.44 -5.46 4.29
CA ALA A 128 8.22 -5.85 3.12
C ALA A 128 7.95 -4.94 1.90
N LEU A 129 6.69 -4.57 1.69
CA LEU A 129 6.27 -3.68 0.62
C LEU A 129 6.40 -2.19 0.98
N LYS A 130 6.83 -1.84 2.20
CA LYS A 130 6.85 -0.48 2.77
C LYS A 130 5.60 0.32 2.39
N CYS A 131 4.45 -0.21 2.74
CA CYS A 131 3.15 0.41 2.52
C CYS A 131 2.32 0.40 3.81
N ASP A 132 1.26 1.20 3.84
CA ASP A 132 0.35 1.22 4.97
C ASP A 132 -0.51 -0.06 4.99
N PRO A 133 -0.62 -0.77 6.13
CA PRO A 133 -1.43 -1.99 6.24
C PRO A 133 -2.91 -1.78 5.91
N VAL A 134 -3.46 -0.62 6.26
CA VAL A 134 -4.86 -0.23 6.01
C VAL A 134 -5.05 0.05 4.52
N TRP A 135 -4.08 0.70 3.87
CA TRP A 135 -4.07 0.86 2.42
C TRP A 135 -4.02 -0.50 1.70
N LEU A 136 -3.19 -1.43 2.18
CA LEU A 136 -3.07 -2.77 1.62
C LEU A 136 -4.38 -3.58 1.75
N LEU A 137 -5.21 -3.30 2.76
CA LEU A 137 -6.51 -3.94 2.96
C LEU A 137 -7.64 -3.24 2.20
N SER A 138 -7.72 -1.91 2.27
CA SER A 138 -8.86 -1.13 1.77
C SER A 138 -8.68 -0.53 0.37
N GLY A 139 -7.44 -0.29 -0.08
CA GLY A 139 -7.13 0.20 -1.43
C GLY A 139 -7.43 1.68 -1.62
N ASN A 140 -8.17 2.27 -0.69
CA ASN A 140 -8.32 3.70 -0.57
C ASN A 140 -7.00 4.29 -0.05
N PRO A 141 -6.33 5.19 -0.79
CA PRO A 141 -5.41 6.12 -0.14
C PRO A 141 -6.20 6.72 1.02
N LEU A 142 -5.70 6.55 2.25
CA LEU A 142 -6.14 7.42 3.33
C LEU A 142 -5.95 8.83 2.79
N ASP A 143 -7.05 9.56 2.62
CA ASP A 143 -6.99 10.91 2.07
C ASP A 143 -6.26 11.77 3.10
N VAL A 144 -4.95 11.83 2.97
CA VAL A 144 -4.07 12.61 3.85
C VAL A 144 -4.36 14.11 3.69
N LYS A 145 -5.21 14.52 2.72
CA LYS A 145 -5.72 15.90 2.63
C LYS A 145 -6.82 16.24 3.64
N ALA A 146 -7.39 15.28 4.36
CA ALA A 146 -8.19 15.54 5.56
C ALA A 146 -7.36 15.52 6.86
N VAL A 147 -6.04 15.38 6.76
CA VAL A 147 -5.11 15.60 7.87
C VAL A 147 -4.14 16.70 7.45
N SER A 148 -4.56 17.94 7.67
CA SER A 148 -3.68 19.09 7.52
C SER A 148 -2.36 18.85 8.28
N PRO A 149 -1.20 19.20 7.69
CA PRO A 149 0.06 19.24 8.42
C PRO A 149 0.03 20.44 9.36
N ALA A 150 -0.66 20.30 10.49
CA ALA A 150 -0.45 21.18 11.62
C ALA A 150 0.92 20.83 12.20
N THR A 151 1.86 21.74 11.99
CA THR A 151 3.09 22.05 12.73
C THR A 151 3.44 21.06 13.87
N PRO A 152 4.73 20.69 14.04
CA PRO A 152 5.20 20.07 15.28
C PRO A 152 5.17 21.12 16.41
N ALA A 153 3.98 21.55 16.79
CA ALA A 153 3.73 21.88 18.18
C ALA A 153 4.05 20.60 18.97
N PRO A 154 4.64 20.69 20.16
CA PRO A 154 4.72 19.53 21.03
C PRO A 154 3.28 19.09 21.25
N VAL A 155 2.85 18.08 20.50
CA VAL A 155 1.68 17.29 20.81
C VAL A 155 2.02 16.77 22.18
N ASN A 156 1.45 17.42 23.18
CA ASN A 156 1.13 16.80 24.43
C ASN A 156 0.17 15.68 24.04
N VAL A 157 0.76 14.57 23.53
CA VAL A 157 0.12 13.31 23.28
C VAL A 157 -0.73 13.11 24.50
N MET A 158 -2.04 13.06 24.29
CA MET A 158 -3.02 12.91 25.34
C MET A 158 -2.63 11.67 26.14
N LYS A 159 -1.87 11.88 27.23
CA LYS A 159 -1.50 10.90 28.26
C LYS A 159 -2.77 10.56 29.06
N GLY A 160 -3.79 10.06 28.38
CA GLY A 160 -5.13 9.91 28.93
C GLY A 160 -5.89 8.67 28.49
N ALA A 161 -5.45 7.96 27.44
CA ALA A 161 -5.93 6.61 27.17
C ALA A 161 -5.15 5.64 28.06
N ASP A 162 -5.51 5.57 29.33
CA ASP A 162 -4.92 4.65 30.29
C ASP A 162 -5.49 3.25 30.07
N LEU A 163 -5.18 2.68 28.90
CA LEU A 163 -5.60 1.35 28.45
C LEU A 163 -5.06 0.25 29.38
N ALA A 164 -3.98 0.52 30.13
CA ALA A 164 -3.45 -0.39 31.14
C ALA A 164 -4.42 -0.55 32.33
N ASN A 165 -5.12 0.51 32.72
CA ASN A 165 -6.05 0.50 33.86
C ASN A 165 -7.52 0.26 33.47
N ILE A 166 -7.81 -0.19 32.24
CA ILE A 166 -9.18 -0.51 31.83
C ILE A 166 -9.78 -1.65 32.66
N GLY A 167 -8.97 -2.63 33.06
CA GLY A 167 -9.36 -3.72 33.93
C GLY A 167 -9.91 -3.25 35.28
N VAL A 168 -9.18 -2.34 35.92
CA VAL A 168 -9.58 -1.75 37.22
C VAL A 168 -10.90 -0.98 37.11
N ARG A 169 -11.12 -0.29 35.98
CA ARG A 169 -12.39 0.44 35.74
C ARG A 169 -13.56 -0.51 35.48
N ILE A 170 -13.34 -1.59 34.75
CA ILE A 170 -14.34 -2.66 34.55
C ILE A 170 -14.71 -3.28 35.90
N GLU A 171 -13.72 -3.63 36.72
CA GLU A 171 -13.91 -4.20 38.06
C GLU A 171 -14.70 -3.25 38.96
N SER A 172 -14.26 -2.00 39.06
CA SER A 172 -14.89 -0.98 39.91
C SER A 172 -16.37 -0.80 39.54
N ARG A 173 -16.66 -0.62 38.24
CA ARG A 173 -18.03 -0.42 37.77
C ARG A 173 -18.89 -1.68 37.89
N ARG A 174 -18.31 -2.87 37.69
CA ARG A 174 -18.99 -4.15 37.90
C ARG A 174 -19.39 -4.32 39.37
N ASN A 175 -18.50 -3.96 40.30
CA ASN A 175 -18.75 -4.02 41.74
C ASN A 175 -19.81 -3.00 42.19
N GLU A 176 -19.77 -1.76 41.68
CA GLU A 176 -20.81 -0.74 41.93
C GLU A 176 -22.20 -1.19 41.48
N MET A 177 -22.27 -1.92 40.37
CA MET A 177 -23.52 -2.47 39.85
C MET A 177 -23.92 -3.80 40.52
N GLY A 178 -23.17 -4.26 41.53
CA GLY A 178 -23.42 -5.50 42.25
C GLY A 178 -23.36 -6.76 41.38
N MET A 179 -22.65 -6.72 40.25
CA MET A 179 -22.60 -7.84 39.30
C MET A 179 -21.45 -8.80 39.60
N SER A 180 -21.73 -10.10 39.53
CA SER A 180 -20.67 -11.12 39.50
C SER A 180 -20.00 -11.18 38.13
N HIS A 181 -18.78 -11.74 38.05
CA HIS A 181 -18.09 -11.96 36.77
C HIS A 181 -18.98 -12.75 35.77
N LEU A 182 -19.70 -13.76 36.25
CA LEU A 182 -20.59 -14.57 35.42
C LEU A 182 -21.77 -13.76 34.86
N ARG A 183 -22.35 -12.86 35.67
CA ARG A 183 -23.49 -12.04 35.24
C ARG A 183 -23.09 -11.00 34.20
N LEU A 184 -21.90 -10.41 34.35
CA LEU A 184 -21.35 -9.52 33.32
C LEU A 184 -20.99 -10.30 32.05
N ALA A 185 -20.48 -11.53 32.20
CA ALA A 185 -20.12 -12.41 31.09
C ALA A 185 -21.35 -12.76 30.23
N GLU A 186 -22.44 -13.13 30.88
CA GLU A 186 -23.73 -13.44 30.25
C GLU A 186 -24.26 -12.22 29.47
N LYS A 187 -24.12 -11.00 30.01
CA LYS A 187 -24.60 -9.78 29.34
C LYS A 187 -23.82 -9.39 28.09
N ILE A 188 -22.53 -9.72 28.00
CA ILE A 188 -21.67 -9.35 26.87
C ILE A 188 -21.32 -10.53 25.95
N ASP A 189 -21.96 -11.68 26.22
CA ASP A 189 -21.76 -12.95 25.50
C ASP A 189 -20.29 -13.38 25.50
N THR A 190 -19.73 -13.53 26.70
CA THR A 190 -18.35 -13.98 26.92
C THR A 190 -18.26 -14.95 28.11
N SER A 191 -17.04 -15.39 28.43
CA SER A 191 -16.77 -16.23 29.60
C SER A 191 -16.36 -15.39 30.82
N GLY A 192 -16.82 -15.76 32.01
CA GLY A 192 -16.41 -15.11 33.27
C GLY A 192 -14.90 -15.18 33.53
N ALA A 193 -14.21 -16.15 32.92
CA ALA A 193 -12.74 -16.23 32.94
C ALA A 193 -12.08 -15.05 32.20
N MET A 194 -12.64 -14.64 31.05
CA MET A 194 -12.10 -13.53 30.26
C MET A 194 -12.25 -12.20 31.00
N ILE A 195 -13.37 -11.99 31.68
CA ILE A 195 -13.57 -10.79 32.51
C ILE A 195 -12.55 -10.74 33.64
N ARG A 196 -12.30 -11.87 34.30
CA ARG A 196 -11.27 -11.94 35.35
C ARG A 196 -9.88 -11.63 34.79
N GLU A 197 -9.54 -12.11 33.60
CA GLU A 197 -8.26 -11.80 32.94
C GLU A 197 -8.14 -10.32 32.58
N TRP A 198 -9.25 -9.67 32.20
CA TRP A 198 -9.30 -8.24 31.95
C TRP A 198 -9.13 -7.43 33.24
N GLU A 199 -9.86 -7.78 34.29
CA GLU A 199 -9.81 -7.09 35.59
C GLU A 199 -8.44 -7.24 36.27
N THR A 200 -7.80 -8.41 36.15
CA THR A 200 -6.45 -8.66 36.67
C THR A 200 -5.33 -8.11 35.80
N GLY A 201 -5.65 -7.48 34.66
CA GLY A 201 -4.67 -6.91 33.73
C GLY A 201 -3.84 -7.95 32.98
N LYS A 202 -4.21 -9.24 33.03
CA LYS A 202 -3.56 -10.32 32.26
C LYS A 202 -3.85 -10.22 30.77
N ALA A 203 -5.00 -9.65 30.41
CA ALA A 203 -5.40 -9.44 29.03
C ALA A 203 -6.14 -8.10 28.89
N ILE A 204 -6.08 -7.48 27.71
CA ILE A 204 -6.85 -6.28 27.39
C ILE A 204 -8.06 -6.71 26.55
N PRO A 205 -9.28 -6.22 26.83
CA PRO A 205 -10.43 -6.53 26.00
C PRO A 205 -10.19 -6.09 24.55
N HIS A 206 -10.53 -6.95 23.58
CA HIS A 206 -10.48 -6.58 22.16
C HIS A 206 -11.51 -5.48 21.87
N SER A 207 -11.26 -4.65 20.84
CA SER A 207 -12.07 -3.48 20.51
C SER A 207 -13.57 -3.75 20.38
N GLY A 208 -13.92 -4.92 19.84
CA GLY A 208 -15.32 -5.35 19.67
C GLY A 208 -16.10 -5.60 20.98
N TYR A 209 -15.43 -5.66 22.14
CA TYR A 209 -16.10 -5.81 23.43
C TYR A 209 -16.44 -4.48 24.09
N TYR A 210 -15.85 -3.35 23.66
CA TYR A 210 -16.04 -2.07 24.34
C TYR A 210 -17.48 -1.57 24.31
N ASP A 211 -18.17 -1.67 23.16
CA ASP A 211 -19.58 -1.26 23.07
C ASP A 211 -20.50 -2.10 23.96
N ARG A 212 -20.22 -3.41 24.06
CA ARG A 212 -20.99 -4.32 24.90
C ARG A 212 -20.72 -4.08 26.39
N LEU A 213 -19.45 -3.87 26.75
CA LEU A 213 -19.03 -3.52 28.10
C LEU A 213 -19.64 -2.18 28.53
N ALA A 214 -19.60 -1.16 27.68
CA ALA A 214 -20.20 0.15 27.93
C ALA A 214 -21.71 0.02 28.22
N LYS A 215 -22.44 -0.71 27.38
CA LYS A 215 -23.89 -0.98 27.59
C LYS A 215 -24.16 -1.78 28.85
N ALA A 216 -23.39 -2.85 29.09
CA ALA A 216 -23.61 -3.74 30.24
C ALA A 216 -23.29 -3.06 31.59
N LEU A 217 -22.27 -2.20 31.60
CA LEU A 217 -21.80 -1.45 32.77
C LEU A 217 -22.47 -0.07 32.92
N ASN A 218 -23.42 0.25 32.05
CA ASN A 218 -24.12 1.54 31.99
C ASN A 218 -23.13 2.72 32.05
N THR A 219 -22.16 2.70 31.13
CA THR A 219 -21.09 3.70 30.99
C THR A 219 -20.83 3.98 29.51
N THR A 220 -19.94 4.93 29.23
CA THR A 220 -19.51 5.25 27.87
C THR A 220 -18.22 4.52 27.51
N VAL A 221 -18.04 4.20 26.22
CA VAL A 221 -16.79 3.63 25.71
C VAL A 221 -15.60 4.54 26.02
N THR A 222 -15.81 5.86 25.95
CA THR A 222 -14.78 6.85 26.29
C THR A 222 -14.38 6.82 27.75
N TRP A 223 -15.33 6.70 28.69
CA TRP A 223 -15.02 6.52 30.11
C TRP A 223 -14.25 5.22 30.35
N LEU A 224 -14.65 4.13 29.68
CA LEU A 224 -13.96 2.85 29.81
C LEU A 224 -12.48 2.95 29.39
N MET A 225 -12.19 3.70 28.33
CA MET A 225 -10.82 3.87 27.79
C MET A 225 -9.99 4.92 28.54
N THR A 226 -10.61 5.97 29.08
CA THR A 226 -9.90 7.15 29.58
C THR A 226 -10.14 7.46 31.06
N GLY A 227 -11.14 6.83 31.69
CA GLY A 227 -11.60 7.14 33.04
C GLY A 227 -12.26 8.52 33.18
N LYS A 228 -12.51 9.25 32.08
CA LYS A 228 -13.13 10.57 32.08
C LYS A 228 -14.51 10.50 31.45
N ASP A 229 -15.54 10.86 32.22
CA ASP A 229 -16.90 11.02 31.72
C ASP A 229 -16.98 12.33 30.93
N ILE A 230 -17.02 12.25 29.60
CA ILE A 230 -17.37 13.41 28.76
C ILE A 230 -18.88 13.70 28.76
N ASN A 231 -19.71 12.80 29.32
CA ASN A 231 -21.18 12.89 29.30
C ASN A 231 -21.81 13.01 30.71
N ALA A 232 -21.06 13.49 31.72
CA ALA A 232 -21.67 13.83 33.00
C ALA A 232 -22.60 15.06 32.93
N ASP A 233 -22.55 15.83 31.82
CA ASP A 233 -23.35 17.06 31.64
C ASP A 233 -24.63 16.89 30.78
N SER A 234 -24.89 15.72 30.18
CA SER A 234 -26.02 15.55 29.25
C SER A 234 -27.21 14.75 29.81
N ASN A 235 -27.21 14.38 31.10
CA ASN A 235 -28.36 13.71 31.73
C ASN A 235 -28.87 14.37 33.02
N LYS A 236 -28.70 15.70 33.13
CA LYS A 236 -29.66 16.55 33.83
C LYS A 236 -30.52 17.22 32.76
N PHE A 237 -31.55 16.55 32.26
CA PHE A 237 -32.78 17.11 31.67
C PHE A 237 -33.54 16.00 30.94
N GLN A 238 -34.17 15.10 31.71
CA GLN A 238 -35.60 14.79 31.63
C GLN A 238 -35.98 13.77 32.70
#